data_AF-A0A1N6TZT2-F1
#
_entry.id   AF-A0A1N6TZT2-F1
#
_cell.length_a   1.000
_cell.length_b   1.000
_cell.length_c   1.000
_cell.angle_alpha   90.00
_cell.angle_beta   90.00
_cell.angle_gamma   90.00
#
_symmetry.space_group_name_H-M   'P 1'
#
loop_
_entity.id
_entity.type
_entity.pdbx_description
1 polymer ?
#
loop_
_entity_poly.entity_id
_entity_poly.type
_entity_poly.pdbx_seq_one_letter_code
_entity_poly.pdbx_strand_id
1 'polypeptide(L)'
;MNWQRLKARLRRQAEDGRANLRNLMSGAFLFFVGLGAIMMAQYSLPSGLKAEMLALAGLILLSLGSILALYGYLSLSLLRIWHFLDDDDERRDDTPPRH
;
A
#
# COMPACT_ATOMS: atom_id res chain seq x y z
N MET A 1 18.41 20.18 25.52
CA MET A 1 18.14 19.17 24.47
C MET A 1 16.72 18.67 24.69
N ASN A 2 15.77 19.21 23.92
CA ASN A 2 14.37 19.29 24.36
C ASN A 2 13.60 18.02 23.98
N TRP A 3 13.27 17.21 24.98
CA TRP A 3 12.53 15.93 24.89
C TRP A 3 11.23 15.99 24.07
N GLN A 4 10.64 17.18 23.98
CA GLN A 4 9.46 17.47 23.16
C GLN A 4 9.73 17.36 21.64
N ARG A 5 10.94 17.68 21.19
CA ARG A 5 11.34 17.54 19.77
C ARG A 5 11.59 16.07 19.40
N LEU A 6 12.00 15.24 20.36
CA LEU A 6 12.08 13.79 20.19
C LEU A 6 10.69 13.19 20.04
N LYS A 7 9.75 13.52 20.95
CA LYS A 7 8.35 13.06 20.83
C LYS A 7 7.69 13.50 19.51
N ALA A 8 7.98 14.72 19.02
CA ALA A 8 7.49 15.18 17.72
C ALA A 8 8.08 14.40 16.53
N ARG A 9 9.32 13.89 16.64
CA ARG A 9 9.93 13.00 15.65
C ARG A 9 9.39 11.58 15.73
N LEU A 10 9.18 11.04 16.93
CA LEU A 10 8.55 9.73 17.13
C LEU A 10 7.09 9.70 16.65
N ARG A 11 6.33 10.79 16.85
CA ARG A 11 4.96 10.89 16.34
C ARG A 11 4.88 10.97 14.81
N ARG A 12 5.93 11.48 14.15
CA ARG A 12 6.11 11.39 12.69
C ARG A 12 6.51 9.99 12.22
N GLN A 13 7.14 9.20 13.07
CA GLN A 13 7.51 7.81 12.79
C GLN A 13 6.32 6.86 12.98
N ALA A 14 5.40 7.18 13.91
CA ALA A 14 4.08 6.54 13.96
C ALA A 14 3.21 6.80 12.70
N GLU A 15 3.58 7.78 11.87
CA GLU A 15 3.02 7.97 10.52
C GLU A 15 3.74 7.14 9.44
N ASP A 16 4.70 6.26 9.75
CA ASP A 16 5.37 5.38 8.76
C ASP A 16 4.39 4.43 8.06
N GLY A 17 3.21 4.17 8.64
CA GLY A 17 2.10 3.54 7.93
C GLY A 17 1.63 4.31 6.69
N ARG A 18 1.81 5.64 6.64
CA ARG A 18 1.44 6.48 5.49
C ARG A 18 2.40 6.34 4.30
N ALA A 19 3.68 6.08 4.53
CA ALA A 19 4.62 5.85 3.43
C ALA A 19 4.27 4.57 2.67
N ASN A 20 3.87 3.54 3.41
CA ASN A 20 3.43 2.25 2.90
C ASN A 20 2.02 2.32 2.26
N LEU A 21 1.09 3.08 2.85
CA LEU A 21 -0.19 3.45 2.20
C LEU A 21 0.02 4.21 0.89
N ARG A 22 1.02 5.10 0.83
CA ARG A 22 1.33 5.87 -0.38
C ARG A 22 1.81 4.94 -1.50
N ASN A 23 2.63 3.95 -1.20
CA ASN A 23 3.05 2.94 -2.19
C ASN A 23 1.89 2.05 -2.65
N LEU A 24 1.01 1.63 -1.72
CA LEU A 24 -0.22 0.92 -2.09
C LEU A 24 -1.09 1.78 -3.01
N MET A 25 -1.35 3.03 -2.63
CA MET A 25 -2.18 3.95 -3.43
C MET A 25 -1.56 4.24 -4.79
N SER A 26 -0.24 4.40 -4.90
CA SER A 26 0.41 4.58 -6.20
C SER A 26 0.31 3.32 -7.07
N GLY A 27 0.44 2.13 -6.48
CA GLY A 27 0.27 0.86 -7.20
C GLY A 27 -1.16 0.63 -7.66
N ALA A 28 -2.12 0.88 -6.78
CA ALA A 28 -3.55 0.81 -7.09
C ALA A 28 -3.94 1.83 -8.18
N PHE A 29 -3.42 3.05 -8.11
CA PHE A 29 -3.65 4.06 -9.13
C PHE A 29 -3.09 3.62 -10.49
N LEU A 30 -1.85 3.11 -10.54
CA LEU A 30 -1.28 2.53 -11.77
C LEU A 30 -2.13 1.37 -12.30
N PHE A 31 -2.61 0.50 -11.42
CA PHE A 31 -3.46 -0.63 -11.79
C PHE A 31 -4.77 -0.17 -12.42
N PHE A 32 -5.48 0.78 -11.81
CA PHE A 32 -6.72 1.33 -12.36
C PHE A 32 -6.49 2.08 -13.68
N VAL A 33 -5.38 2.81 -13.80
CA VAL A 33 -4.99 3.46 -15.07
C VAL A 33 -4.73 2.41 -16.17
N GLY A 34 -4.00 1.34 -15.85
CA GLY A 34 -3.75 0.22 -16.78
C GLY A 34 -5.04 -0.50 -17.17
N LEU A 35 -5.93 -0.77 -16.22
CA LEU A 35 -7.24 -1.37 -16.46
C LEU A 35 -8.11 -0.49 -17.36
N GLY A 36 -8.15 0.81 -17.07
CA GLY A 36 -8.86 1.79 -17.89
C GLY A 36 -8.32 1.86 -19.31
N ALA A 37 -7.00 1.78 -19.50
CA ALA A 37 -6.38 1.73 -20.82
C ALA A 37 -6.80 0.48 -21.61
N ILE A 38 -6.85 -0.69 -20.98
CA ILE A 38 -7.32 -1.94 -21.63
C ILE A 38 -8.80 -1.83 -21.99
N MET A 39 -9.63 -1.33 -21.07
CA MET A 39 -11.06 -1.16 -21.34
C MET A 39 -11.30 -0.17 -22.48
N MET A 40 -10.57 0.95 -22.51
CA MET A 40 -10.65 1.92 -23.59
C MET A 40 -10.15 1.35 -24.92
N ALA A 41 -9.13 0.51 -24.89
CA ALA A 41 -8.64 -0.21 -26.07
C ALA A 41 -9.69 -1.16 -26.65
N GLN A 42 -10.42 -1.89 -25.80
CA GLN A 42 -11.45 -2.81 -26.25
C GLN A 42 -12.76 -2.12 -26.67
N TYR A 43 -13.19 -1.08 -25.95
CA TYR A 43 -14.52 -0.49 -26.14
C TYR A 43 -14.52 0.70 -27.11
N SER A 44 -13.40 1.43 -27.22
CA SER A 44 -13.34 2.68 -27.99
C SER A 44 -12.62 2.54 -29.33
N LEU A 45 -11.82 1.49 -29.53
CA LEU A 45 -11.15 1.25 -30.80
C LEU A 45 -11.82 0.08 -31.56
N PRO A 46 -12.06 0.22 -32.87
CA PRO A 46 -12.41 -0.90 -33.72
C PRO A 46 -11.33 -1.98 -33.62
N SER A 47 -11.72 -3.25 -33.62
CA SER A 47 -10.79 -4.38 -33.58
C SER A 47 -9.75 -4.26 -34.69
N GLY A 48 -8.50 -4.02 -34.29
CA GLY A 48 -7.39 -3.81 -35.21
C GLY A 48 -6.06 -3.72 -34.46
N LEU A 49 -4.96 -3.69 -35.21
CA LEU A 49 -3.60 -3.76 -34.69
C LEU A 49 -3.29 -2.71 -33.59
N LYS A 50 -3.90 -1.53 -33.70
CA LYS A 50 -3.76 -0.44 -32.72
C LYS A 50 -4.40 -0.79 -31.36
N ALA A 51 -5.55 -1.45 -31.37
CA ALA A 51 -6.23 -1.88 -30.15
C ALA A 51 -5.43 -2.98 -29.44
N GLU A 52 -4.85 -3.92 -30.19
CA GLU A 52 -3.98 -4.96 -29.65
C GLU A 52 -2.72 -4.39 -29.00
N MET A 53 -2.04 -3.43 -29.65
CA MET A 53 -0.87 -2.75 -29.05
C MET A 53 -1.24 -1.96 -27.79
N LEU A 54 -2.38 -1.27 -27.79
CA LEU A 54 -2.85 -0.52 -26.63
C LEU A 54 -3.27 -1.46 -25.48
N ALA A 55 -3.90 -2.58 -25.79
CA ALA A 55 -4.23 -3.62 -24.81
C ALA A 55 -2.97 -4.27 -24.22
N LEU A 56 -1.94 -4.52 -25.03
CA LEU A 56 -0.63 -5.00 -24.57
C LEU A 56 0.06 -3.99 -23.64
N ALA A 57 0.08 -2.71 -24.02
CA ALA A 57 0.62 -1.65 -23.18
C ALA A 57 -0.14 -1.53 -21.85
N GLY A 58 -1.48 -1.58 -21.91
CA GLY A 58 -2.34 -1.61 -20.74
C GLY A 58 -2.11 -2.83 -19.85
N LEU A 59 -1.87 -4.01 -20.45
CA LEU A 59 -1.57 -5.24 -19.73
C LEU A 59 -0.26 -5.13 -18.95
N ILE A 60 0.81 -4.61 -19.57
CA ILE A 60 2.10 -4.40 -18.90
C ILE A 60 1.93 -3.43 -17.71
N LEU A 61 1.23 -2.31 -17.93
CA LEU A 61 0.92 -1.33 -16.87
C LEU A 61 0.10 -1.95 -15.74
N LEU A 62 -0.91 -2.76 -16.09
CA LEU A 62 -1.77 -3.46 -15.14
C LEU A 62 -0.97 -4.47 -14.31
N SER A 63 -0.10 -5.26 -14.94
CA SER A 63 0.77 -6.22 -14.25
C SER A 63 1.75 -5.54 -13.30
N LEU A 64 2.42 -4.46 -13.75
CA LEU A 64 3.34 -3.69 -12.91
C LEU A 64 2.61 -3.04 -11.72
N GLY A 65 1.45 -2.41 -11.98
CA GLY A 65 0.60 -1.82 -10.95
C GLY A 65 0.12 -2.86 -9.94
N SER A 66 -0.23 -4.06 -10.39
CA SER A 66 -0.66 -5.17 -9.54
C SER A 66 0.47 -5.66 -8.61
N ILE A 67 1.69 -5.81 -9.12
CA ILE A 67 2.86 -6.17 -8.31
C ILE A 67 3.15 -5.09 -7.25
N LEU A 68 3.12 -3.81 -7.66
CA LEU A 68 3.33 -2.69 -6.74
C LEU A 68 2.23 -2.61 -5.67
N ALA A 69 0.98 -2.86 -6.04
CA ALA A 69 -0.15 -2.93 -5.12
C ALA A 69 -0.03 -4.12 -4.15
N LEU A 70 0.41 -5.29 -4.63
CA LEU A 70 0.69 -6.45 -3.78
C LEU A 70 1.78 -6.14 -2.75
N TYR A 71 2.86 -5.47 -3.19
CA TYR A 71 3.95 -5.04 -2.32
C TYR A 71 3.47 -4.04 -1.25
N GLY A 72 2.62 -3.09 -1.65
CA GLY A 72 1.95 -2.17 -0.73
C GLY A 72 1.06 -2.90 0.28
N TYR A 73 0.28 -3.88 -0.17
CA TYR A 73 -0.61 -4.69 0.68
C TYR A 73 0.17 -5.52 1.70
N LEU A 74 1.26 -6.17 1.28
CA LEU A 74 2.15 -6.91 2.18
C LEU A 74 2.59 -6.02 3.34
N SER A 75 2.94 -4.78 3.04
CA SER A 75 3.45 -3.88 4.07
C SER A 75 2.38 -3.33 5.03
N LEU A 76 1.12 -3.19 4.58
CA LEU A 76 -0.01 -2.94 5.47
C LEU A 76 -0.35 -4.13 6.36
N SER A 77 -0.26 -5.33 5.80
CA SER A 77 -0.48 -6.57 6.55
C SER A 77 0.58 -6.72 7.65
N LEU A 78 1.85 -6.44 7.33
CA LEU A 78 2.96 -6.40 8.29
C LEU A 78 2.73 -5.36 9.39
N LEU A 79 2.35 -4.13 9.06
CA LEU A 79 2.06 -3.08 10.05
C LEU A 79 0.92 -3.47 11.02
N ARG A 80 -0.13 -4.12 10.51
CA ARG A 80 -1.24 -4.60 11.34
C ARG A 80 -0.81 -5.72 12.28
N ILE A 81 0.01 -6.66 11.80
CA ILE A 81 0.55 -7.76 12.61
C ILE A 81 1.49 -7.23 13.70
N TRP A 82 2.35 -6.26 13.37
CA TRP A 82 3.23 -5.63 14.35
C TRP A 82 2.47 -4.86 15.42
N HIS A 83 1.45 -4.08 15.06
CA HIS A 83 0.62 -3.36 16.03
C HIS A 83 -0.14 -4.29 16.97
N PHE A 84 -0.69 -5.40 16.44
CA PHE A 84 -1.39 -6.39 17.25
C PHE A 84 -0.45 -7.11 18.24
N LEU A 85 0.82 -7.31 17.85
CA LEU A 85 1.82 -7.96 18.70
C LEU A 85 2.36 -7.05 19.80
N ASP A 86 2.45 -5.74 19.53
CA ASP A 86 2.89 -4.71 20.50
C ASP A 86 1.84 -4.48 21.60
N ASP A 87 0.55 -4.41 21.22
CA ASP A 87 -0.58 -4.28 22.17
C ASP A 87 -0.69 -5.50 23.13
N ASP A 88 -0.27 -6.68 22.69
CA ASP A 88 -0.31 -7.91 23.51
C ASP A 88 0.84 -7.98 24.54
N ASP A 89 1.96 -7.29 24.30
CA ASP A 89 3.13 -7.28 25.21
C ASP A 89 2.92 -6.26 26.35
N GLU A 90 2.38 -5.07 26.05
CA GLU A 90 2.04 -4.06 27.06
C GLU A 90 1.00 -4.56 28.07
N ARG A 91 0.07 -5.44 27.64
CA ARG A 91 -0.98 -5.99 28.51
C ARG A 91 -0.48 -7.02 29.53
N ARG A 92 0.75 -7.54 29.37
CA ARG A 92 1.31 -8.55 30.28
C ARG A 92 2.02 -7.95 31.49
N ASP A 93 2.48 -6.70 31.39
CA ASP A 93 3.17 -6.00 32.48
C ASP A 93 2.22 -5.37 33.52
N ASP A 94 0.91 -5.31 33.24
CA ASP A 94 -0.12 -4.76 34.13
C ASP A 94 -0.67 -5.77 35.15
N THR A 95 0.05 -6.84 35.48
CA THR A 95 -0.38 -7.77 36.54
C THR A 95 -0.01 -7.18 37.91
N PRO A 96 -0.96 -6.75 38.76
CA PRO A 96 -0.62 -6.25 40.09
C PRO A 96 -0.06 -7.41 40.91
N PRO A 97 1.00 -7.21 41.72
CA PRO A 97 1.47 -8.25 42.61
C PRO A 97 0.33 -8.63 43.55
N ARG A 98 -0.05 -9.91 43.51
CA ARG A 98 -0.97 -10.50 44.48
C ARG A 98 -0.29 -10.46 45.84
N HIS A 99 -0.64 -9.46 46.63
CA HIS A 99 -0.41 -9.43 48.07
C HIS A 99 -1.44 -10.32 48.77
#